data_AF-A0A2A4WHL8-F1
#
_entry.id   AF-A0A2A4WHL8-F1
#
_cell.length_a   1.000
_cell.length_b   1.000
_cell.length_c   1.000
_cell.angle_alpha   90.00
_cell.angle_beta   90.00
_cell.angle_gamma   90.00
#
_symmetry.space_group_name_H-M   'P 1'
#
loop_
_entity.id
_entity.type
_entity.pdbx_description
1 polymer ?
#
loop_
_entity_poly.entity_id
_entity_poly.type
_entity_poly.pdbx_seq_one_letter_code
_entity_poly.pdbx_strand_id
1 'polypeptide(L)' 'MMTKERVYELDRLVSEAIIDCEKLDDLVDSHILEFWRGAKMIVDELKIEMGTVDTVCPIGNPLRDVI' A
#
# COMPACT_ATOMS: atom_id res chain seq x y z
N MET A 1 9.48 -9.33 14.99
CA MET A 1 8.53 -9.61 13.90
C MET A 1 7.44 -8.55 13.97
N MET A 2 7.19 -7.83 12.88
CA MET A 2 6.11 -6.84 12.81
C MET A 2 4.75 -7.55 12.71
N THR A 3 3.70 -7.02 13.32
CA THR A 3 2.35 -7.62 13.25
C THR A 3 1.58 -7.07 12.05
N LYS A 4 0.60 -7.84 11.55
CA LYS A 4 -0.24 -7.44 10.41
C LYS A 4 -0.92 -6.09 10.65
N GLU A 5 -1.48 -5.90 11.85
CA GLU A 5 -2.10 -4.63 12.28
C GLU A 5 -1.13 -3.44 12.20
N ARG A 6 0.13 -3.63 12.59
CA ARG A 6 1.14 -2.56 12.52
C ARG A 6 1.51 -2.21 11.07
N VAL A 7 1.47 -3.17 10.16
CA VAL A 7 1.70 -2.90 8.74
C VAL A 7 0.53 -2.17 8.10
N TYR A 8 -0.72 -2.52 8.45
CA TYR A 8 -1.89 -1.74 8.00
C TYR A 8 -1.91 -0.32 8.56
N GLU A 9 -1.53 -0.14 9.83
CA GLU A 9 -1.45 1.20 10.39
C GLU A 9 -0.33 2.03 9.73
N LEU A 10 0.81 1.40 9.44
CA LEU A 10 1.88 2.05 8.68
C LEU A 10 1.42 2.43 7.26
N ASP A 11 0.67 1.55 6.60
CA ASP A 11 0.08 1.78 5.28
C ASP A 11 -0.88 2.98 5.28
N ARG A 12 -1.73 3.08 6.30
CA ARG A 12 -2.64 4.21 6.50
C ARG A 12 -1.85 5.51 6.68
N LEU A 13 -0.87 5.53 7.58
CA LEU A 13 -0.07 6.73 7.88
C LEU A 13 0.71 7.22 6.67
N VAL A 14 1.35 6.33 5.92
CA VAL A 14 2.10 6.69 4.70
C VAL A 14 1.16 7.23 3.63
N SER A 15 -0.02 6.62 3.46
CA SER A 15 -1.01 7.07 2.49
C SER A 15 -1.56 8.46 2.85
N GLU A 16 -1.83 8.73 4.12
CA GLU A 16 -2.21 10.05 4.61
C GLU A 16 -1.13 11.10 4.36
N ALA A 17 0.14 10.77 4.62
CA ALA A 17 1.25 11.68 4.38
C ALA A 17 1.41 12.04 2.90
N ILE A 18 1.20 11.10 1.97
CA ILE A 18 1.19 11.36 0.53
C ILE A 18 0.05 12.33 0.18
N ILE A 19 -1.16 12.04 0.65
CA ILE A 19 -2.34 12.88 0.40
C ILE A 19 -2.11 14.31 0.91
N ASP A 20 -1.54 14.46 2.11
CA ASP A 20 -1.26 15.77 2.68
C ASP A 20 -0.16 16.51 1.90
N CYS A 21 0.86 15.80 1.41
CA CYS A 21 1.87 16.40 0.53
C CYS A 21 1.26 16.87 -0.80
N GLU A 22 0.41 16.05 -1.43
CA GLU A 22 -0.24 16.39 -2.70
C GLU A 22 -1.25 17.54 -2.56
N LYS A 23 -1.90 17.69 -1.40
CA LYS A 23 -2.74 18.87 -1.12
C LYS A 23 -1.94 20.15 -0.93
N LEU A 24 -0.67 20.03 -0.56
CA LEU A 24 0.23 21.14 -0.29
C LEU A 24 1.24 21.33 -1.43
N ASP A 25 0.92 20.86 -2.65
CA ASP A 25 1.80 20.72 -3.83
C ASP A 25 2.77 21.91 -4.07
N ASP A 26 2.32 23.15 -3.89
CA ASP A 26 3.14 24.36 -4.09
C ASP A 26 4.03 24.75 -2.87
N LEU A 27 3.80 24.14 -1.71
CA LEU A 27 4.47 24.41 -0.43
C LEU A 27 5.45 23.30 -0.01
N VAL A 28 5.33 22.12 -0.61
CA VAL A 28 6.10 20.94 -0.23
C VAL A 28 7.19 20.69 -1.26
N ASP A 29 8.43 20.55 -0.78
CA ASP A 29 9.57 20.14 -1.61
C ASP A 29 9.24 18.80 -2.29
N SER A 30 9.39 18.74 -3.61
CA SER A 30 9.09 17.54 -4.41
C SER A 30 9.82 16.30 -3.90
N HIS A 31 11.01 16.45 -3.30
CA HIS A 31 11.74 15.33 -2.70
C HIS A 31 11.02 14.70 -1.50
N ILE A 32 10.19 15.46 -0.78
CA ILE A 32 9.40 14.94 0.35
C ILE A 32 8.27 14.06 -0.18
N LEU A 33 7.61 14.47 -1.26
CA LEU A 33 6.59 13.64 -1.91
C LEU A 33 7.20 12.36 -2.49
N GLU A 34 8.36 12.46 -3.13
CA GLU A 34 9.10 11.29 -3.63
C GLU A 34 9.52 10.35 -2.49
N PHE A 35 9.96 10.88 -1.35
CA PHE A 35 10.27 10.09 -0.17
C PHE A 35 9.06 9.27 0.30
N TRP A 36 7.89 9.90 0.43
CA TRP A 36 6.68 9.20 0.86
C TRP A 36 6.20 8.16 -0.15
N ARG A 37 6.34 8.43 -1.46
CA ARG A 37 6.08 7.43 -2.51
C ARG A 37 7.02 6.23 -2.42
N GLY A 38 8.31 6.47 -2.17
CA GLY A 38 9.28 5.41 -1.90
C GLY A 38 8.91 4.59 -0.66
N ALA A 39 8.52 5.25 0.44
CA ALA A 39 8.07 4.58 1.65
C ALA A 39 6.84 3.70 1.39
N LYS A 40 5.89 4.16 0.57
CA LYS A 40 4.69 3.40 0.18
C LYS A 40 5.05 2.10 -0.52
N MET A 41 6.01 2.13 -1.45
CA MET A 41 6.47 0.92 -2.16
C MET A 41 7.00 -0.14 -1.18
N ILE A 42 7.79 0.26 -0.19
CA ILE A 42 8.31 -0.66 0.83
C ILE A 42 7.19 -1.24 1.70
N VAL A 43 6.19 -0.44 2.05
CA VAL A 43 5.03 -0.93 2.81
C VAL A 43 4.21 -1.93 2.02
N ASP A 44 4.02 -1.70 0.71
CA ASP A 44 3.32 -2.64 -0.15
C ASP A 44 4.10 -3.96 -0.31
N GLU A 45 5.43 -3.91 -0.42
CA GLU A 45 6.29 -5.10 -0.40
C GLU A 45 6.15 -5.90 0.91
N LEU A 46 6.18 -5.21 2.07
CA LEU A 46 5.95 -5.83 3.37
C LEU A 46 4.56 -6.49 3.46
N LYS A 47 3.53 -5.87 2.88
CA LYS A 47 2.18 -6.46 2.85
C LYS A 47 2.13 -7.74 2.03
N ILE A 48 2.88 -7.82 0.94
CA ILE A 48 3.03 -9.03 0.12
C ILE A 48 3.75 -10.12 0.91
N GLU A 49 4.90 -9.82 1.51
CA GLU A 49 5.69 -10.78 2.29
C GLU A 49 4.89 -11.37 3.47
N MET A 50 4.03 -10.56 4.09
CA MET A 50 3.19 -10.99 5.21
C MET A 50 1.94 -11.77 4.82
N GLY A 51 1.70 -11.99 3.52
CA GLY A 51 0.47 -12.61 3.02
C GLY A 51 -0.78 -11.84 3.45
N THR A 52 -0.68 -10.51 3.48
CA THR A 52 -1.79 -9.58 3.82
C THR A 52 -2.41 -8.92 2.60
N VAL A 53 -1.88 -9.23 1.42
CA VAL A 53 -2.59 -8.97 0.17
C VAL A 53 -3.74 -9.97 0.10
N ASP A 54 -4.94 -9.52 0.43
CA ASP A 54 -6.14 -10.16 -0.10
C ASP A 54 -6.02 -10.04 -1.62
N THR A 55 -5.53 -11.10 -2.25
CA THR A 55 -5.62 -11.23 -3.70
C THR A 55 -7.09 -11.34 -4.03
N VAL A 56 -7.76 -10.21 -4.21
CA VAL A 56 -8.93 -10.16 -5.07
C VAL A 56 -8.40 -10.44 -6.47
N CYS A 57 -8.30 -11.73 -6.82
CA CYS A 57 -8.07 -12.17 -8.19
C CYS A 57 -9.17 -11.54 -9.06
N PRO A 58 -8.86 -10.64 -10.02
CA PRO A 58 -9.83 -10.15 -10.97
C PRO A 58 -9.80 -11.06 -12.20
N ILE A 59 -9.88 -12.38 -12.03
CA ILE A 59 -10.06 -13.30 -13.16
C ILE A 59 -11.01 -14.40 -12.70
N GLY A 60 -12.22 -14.35 -13.25
CA GLY A 60 -13.19 -15.42 -13.14
C GLY A 60 -12.54 -16.76 -13.49
N ASN A 61 -12.74 -17.73 -12.61
CA ASN A 61 -12.34 -19.11 -12.88
C ASN A 61 -13.62 -19.89 -13.19
N PRO A 62 -13.99 -20.08 -14.47
CA PRO A 62 -15.18 -20.83 -14.86
C PRO A 62 -15.02 -22.36 -14.75
N LEU A 63 -14.02 -22.87 -13.99
CA LEU A 63 -13.73 -24.30 -13.92
C LEU A 63 -14.02 -24.94 -12.56
N ARG A 64 -14.88 -24.33 -11.74
CA ARG A 64 -15.42 -25.01 -10.53
C ARG A 64 -16.70 -25.81 -10.76
N ASP A 65 -17.20 -25.87 -12.00
CA ASP A 65 -18.36 -26.66 -12.38
C ASP A 65 -17.98 -27.76 -13.39
N VAL A 66 -17.10 -28.67 -13.00
CA VAL A 66 -17.10 -30.02 -13.57
C VAL A 66 -16.75 -31.02 -12.47
N ILE A 67 -17.76 -31.74 -11.97
CA ILE A 67 -17.88 -33.20 -11.75
C ILE A 67 -19.16 -33.45 -10.95
#